data_AF-A0A6G2D7Z2-F1
#
_entry.id   AF-A0A6G2D7Z2-F1
#
_cell.length_a   1.000
_cell.length_b   1.000
_cell.length_c   1.000
_cell.angle_alpha   90.00
_cell.angle_beta   90.00
_cell.angle_gamma   90.00
#
_symmetry.space_group_name_H-M   'P 1'
#
loop_
_entity.id
_entity.type
_entity.pdbx_description
1 polymer ?
#
loop_
_entity_poly.entity_id
_entity_poly.type
_entity_poly.pdbx_seq_one_letter_code
_entity_poly.pdbx_strand_id
1 'polypeptide(L)' 'MTDTLTQRVAEVFHDEYEAAAIKHGWKTQESCRTKFSDLPEANKLTMIDATQAAIEASGAQHLQGLVGV' A
#
# COMPACT_ATOMS: atom_id res chain seq x y z
N MET A 1 -11.59 8.19 -11.17
CA MET A 1 -11.64 6.73 -11.00
C MET A 1 -10.25 6.31 -10.61
N THR A 2 -10.09 5.73 -9.43
CA THR A 2 -8.79 5.31 -8.91
C THR A 2 -8.29 4.13 -9.73
N ASP A 3 -7.02 4.17 -10.15
CA ASP A 3 -6.42 3.08 -10.93
C ASP A 3 -6.38 1.79 -10.09
N THR A 4 -6.86 0.68 -10.66
CA THR A 4 -6.91 -0.62 -9.98
C THR A 4 -5.51 -1.14 -9.64
N LEU A 5 -4.49 -0.72 -10.39
CA LEU A 5 -3.09 -1.01 -10.08
C LEU A 5 -2.64 -0.30 -8.81
N THR A 6 -2.89 1.00 -8.69
CA THR A 6 -2.48 1.81 -7.52
C THR A 6 -3.09 1.25 -6.23
N GLN A 7 -4.37 0.87 -6.27
CA GLN A 7 -5.01 0.25 -5.11
C GLN A 7 -4.34 -1.08 -4.74
N ARG A 8 -4.03 -1.93 -5.71
CA ARG A 8 -3.37 -3.21 -5.47
C ARG A 8 -1.95 -3.04 -4.94
N VAL A 9 -1.22 -2.04 -5.43
CA VAL A 9 0.12 -1.70 -4.91
C VAL A 9 0.03 -1.20 -3.47
N ALA A 10 -0.97 -0.37 -3.15
CA ALA A 10 -1.19 0.12 -1.78
C ALA A 10 -1.51 -1.03 -0.80
N GLU A 11 -2.34 -1.99 -1.22
CA GLU A 11 -2.65 -3.19 -0.43
C GLU A 11 -1.41 -4.05 -0.17
N VAL A 12 -0.64 -4.37 -1.22
CA VAL A 12 0.60 -5.14 -1.07
C VAL A 12 1.60 -4.40 -0.20
N PHE A 13 1.73 -3.09 -0.37
CA PHE A 13 2.62 -2.27 0.46
C PHE A 13 2.24 -2.31 1.94
N HIS A 14 0.95 -2.22 2.26
CA HIS A 14 0.44 -2.31 3.63
C HIS A 14 0.84 -3.64 4.29
N ASP A 15 0.55 -4.75 3.62
CA ASP A 15 0.81 -6.08 4.16
C ASP A 15 2.31 -6.33 4.35
N GLU A 16 3.15 -5.94 3.38
CA GLU A 16 4.61 -6.04 3.47
C GLU A 16 5.19 -5.11 4.54
N TYR A 17 4.64 -3.91 4.71
CA TYR A 17 5.05 -2.99 5.76
C TYR A 17 4.78 -3.55 7.17
N GLU A 18 3.59 -4.11 7.40
CA GLU A 18 3.26 -4.77 8.68
C GLU A 18 4.12 -6.01 8.92
N ALA A 19 4.38 -6.83 7.89
CA ALA A 19 5.28 -7.98 7.99
C ALA A 19 6.72 -7.55 8.34
N ALA A 20 7.22 -6.49 7.70
CA ALA A 20 8.53 -5.91 8.00
C ALA A 20 8.58 -5.32 9.41
N ALA A 21 7.53 -4.63 9.86
CA ALA A 21 7.46 -4.07 11.21
C ALA A 21 7.66 -5.15 12.29
N ILE A 22 6.99 -6.30 12.15
CA ILE A 22 7.17 -7.47 13.04
C ILE A 22 8.62 -7.93 13.03
N LYS A 23 9.21 -8.12 11.84
CA LYS A 23 10.61 -8.56 11.68
C LYS A 23 11.60 -7.60 12.34
N HIS A 24 11.32 -6.30 12.33
CA HIS A 24 12.16 -5.27 12.91
C HIS A 24 11.83 -4.94 14.38
N GLY A 25 10.88 -5.66 15.00
CA GLY A 25 10.45 -5.39 16.37
C GLY A 25 9.73 -4.04 16.53
N TRP A 26 9.29 -3.43 15.42
CA TRP A 26 8.52 -2.21 15.41
C TRP A 26 7.04 -2.51 15.61
N LYS A 27 6.39 -1.73 16.46
CA LYS A 27 4.96 -1.82 16.73
C LYS A 27 4.25 -0.68 16.03
N THR A 28 3.65 -0.97 14.87
CA THR A 28 2.76 -0.06 14.14
C THR A 28 1.55 0.33 14.99
N GLN A 29 0.81 1.36 14.58
CA GLN A 29 -0.39 1.79 15.31
C GLN A 29 -1.39 0.64 15.43
N GLU A 30 -1.94 0.42 16.62
CA GLU A 30 -2.78 -0.75 16.92
C GLU A 30 -3.96 -0.91 15.94
N SER A 31 -4.63 0.20 15.58
CA SER A 31 -5.74 0.21 14.63
C SER A 31 -5.34 -0.11 13.17
N CYS A 32 -4.04 -0.14 12.86
CA CYS A 32 -3.52 -0.47 11.53
C CYS A 32 -3.04 -1.92 11.42
N ARG A 33 -2.97 -2.67 12.53
CA ARG A 33 -2.55 -4.08 12.57
C ARG A 33 -3.67 -5.03 12.13
N THR A 34 -4.26 -4.73 10.98
CA THR A 34 -5.32 -5.51 10.34
C THR A 34 -5.05 -5.56 8.83
N LYS A 35 -5.84 -6.33 8.08
CA LYS A 35 -5.73 -6.36 6.62
C LYS A 35 -6.06 -5.00 6.02
N PHE A 36 -5.49 -4.70 4.85
CA PHE A 36 -5.80 -3.47 4.13
C PHE A 36 -7.31 -3.26 3.91
N SER A 37 -8.06 -4.33 3.59
CA SER A 37 -9.52 -4.30 3.39
C SER A 37 -10.30 -3.79 4.60
N ASP A 38 -9.75 -4.01 5.79
CA ASP A 38 -10.39 -3.76 7.08
C ASP A 38 -9.94 -2.42 7.68
N LEU A 39 -9.03 -1.70 7.01
CA LEU A 39 -8.64 -0.36 7.40
C LEU A 39 -9.82 0.62 7.27
N PRO A 40 -9.89 1.65 8.13
CA PRO A 40 -10.83 2.75 7.95
C PRO A 40 -10.72 3.36 6.55
N GLU A 41 -11.86 3.74 5.96
CA GLU A 41 -11.91 4.25 4.58
C GLU A 41 -10.93 5.41 4.34
N ALA A 42 -10.86 6.36 5.28
CA ALA A 42 -9.93 7.48 5.20
C ALA A 42 -8.46 7.03 5.16
N ASN A 43 -8.10 5.95 5.88
CA ASN A 43 -6.73 5.41 5.85
C ASN A 43 -6.44 4.77 4.49
N LYS A 44 -7.37 3.95 3.96
CA LYS A 44 -7.23 3.36 2.62
C LYS A 44 -7.01 4.42 1.54
N LEU A 45 -7.85 5.46 1.52
CA LEU A 45 -7.71 6.56 0.57
C LEU A 45 -6.36 7.26 0.71
N THR A 46 -5.93 7.54 1.94
CA THR A 46 -4.61 8.16 2.21
C THR A 46 -3.46 7.30 1.66
N MET A 47 -3.50 5.98 1.87
CA MET A 47 -2.46 5.08 1.36
C MET A 47 -2.47 4.99 -0.16
N ILE A 48 -3.65 5.00 -0.78
CA ILE A 48 -3.78 4.96 -2.25
C ILE A 48 -3.22 6.25 -2.86
N ASP A 49 -3.56 7.41 -2.32
CA ASP A 49 -3.05 8.71 -2.80
C ASP A 49 -1.52 8.80 -2.62
N ALA A 50 -0.99 8.36 -1.47
CA ALA A 50 0.44 8.30 -1.23
C ALA A 50 1.16 7.35 -2.21
N THR A 51 0.54 6.21 -2.50
CA THR A 51 1.06 5.24 -3.48
C THR A 51 1.07 5.83 -4.88
N GLN A 52 0.00 6.53 -5.28
CA GLN A 52 -0.07 7.21 -6.56
C GLN A 52 1.07 8.22 -6.70
N ALA A 53 1.29 9.05 -5.69
CA ALA A 53 2.37 10.03 -5.67
C ALA A 53 3.75 9.37 -5.76
N ALA A 54 3.96 8.23 -5.08
CA ALA A 54 5.21 7.48 -5.14
C ALA A 54 5.47 6.89 -6.55
N ILE A 55 4.44 6.35 -7.20
CA ILE A 55 4.51 5.83 -8.57
C ILE A 55 4.90 6.96 -9.54
N GLU A 56 4.23 8.10 -9.45
CA GLU A 56 4.52 9.29 -10.27
C GLU A 56 5.95 9.80 -10.04
N ALA A 57 6.38 9.90 -8.78
CA ALA A 57 7.71 10.36 -8.42
C ALA A 57 8.83 9.41 -8.90
N SER A 58 8.55 8.11 -9.00
CA SER A 58 9.52 7.12 -9.49
C SER A 58 9.82 7.23 -10.99
N GLY A 59 9.05 8.05 -11.74
CA GLY A 59 9.14 8.13 -13.20
C GLY A 59 8.62 6.87 -13.90
N ALA A 60 8.03 5.93 -13.16
CA ALA A 60 7.53 4.67 -13.69
C ALA A 60 6.19 4.87 -14.42
N GLN A 61 6.25 5.39 -15.66
CA GLN A 61 5.11 5.35 -16.59
C GLN A 61 4.80 3.91 -17.10
N HIS A 62 5.41 2.87 -16.51
CA HIS A 62 5.27 1.48 -16.98
C HIS A 62 5.45 0.44 -15.86
N LEU A 63 4.61 0.47 -14.82
CA LEU A 63 4.50 -0.61 -13.84
C LEU A 63 3.69 -1.82 -14.36
N GLN A 64 3.74 -2.13 -15.66
CA GLN A 64 3.05 -3.31 -16.22
C GLN A 64 3.73 -4.65 -15.88
N GLY A 65 4.84 -4.67 -15.14
CA GLY A 65 5.64 -5.87 -14.90
C GLY A 65 5.62 -6.46 -13.48
N LEU A 66 5.01 -5.80 -12.49
CA LEU A 66 5.11 -6.23 -11.08
C LEU A 66 3.92 -7.06 -10.57
N VAL A 67 2.94 -7.32 -11.43
CA VAL A 67 1.78 -8.15 -11.09
C VAL A 67 1.73 -9.35 -12.02
N GLY A 68 2.73 -10.22 -11.89
CA GLY A 68 2.71 -11.54 -12.51
C GLY A 68 1.62 -12.41 -11.89
N VAL A 69 0.47 -12.46 -12.57
CA VAL A 69 -0.36 -13.66 -12.71
C VAL A 69 -0.61 -13.86 -14.19
#